data_AF-A0A954VA35-F1
#
_entry.id   AF-A0A954VA35-F1
#
_cell.length_a   1.000
_cell.length_b   1.000
_cell.length_c   1.000
_cell.angle_alpha   90.00
_cell.angle_beta   90.00
_cell.angle_gamma   90.00
#
_symmetry.space_group_name_H-M   'P 1'
#
loop_
_entity.id
_entity.type
_entity.pdbx_description
1 polymer ?
#
loop_
_entity_poly.entity_id
_entity_poly.type
_entity_poly.pdbx_seq_one_letter_code
_entity_poly.pdbx_strand_id
1 'polypeptide(L)'
;MADQLQVRDPNTGRTIDWEGEILDDRAATFAIKLSGGLEKSVPRERVVSWSAEWTASFSDGLRAADRHDYDTAISLFREALGQEQRRWVQRRIVAEMAAAYAHNGQIQTAAETILLALNDDPQTELWDRAPLAWRAETADGSWQTRASQLLARDQTPAARLIAASWLLAGRDRASILPVLRELSQSKEVMIASLAQTQLWRVEVVTADANTARRWSEELTRMPPEVRPGGYFLLGQVQARLQDHRGASLTWSRIPMLYAHVVPLAPASAIAAAEQLTQLRQDNDARMLYELVVRDYPKSPEAAEAQQQLNAITKQRTAR
;
A
#
# COMPACT_ATOMS: atom_id res chain seq x y z
N MET A 1 -13.12 -26.64 -7.77
CA MET A 1 -12.99 -27.04 -6.36
C MET A 1 -13.92 -26.14 -5.55
N ALA A 2 -14.35 -26.55 -4.34
CA ALA A 2 -15.12 -25.65 -3.48
C ALA A 2 -14.17 -24.68 -2.76
N ASP A 3 -14.63 -23.44 -2.56
CA ASP A 3 -13.91 -22.44 -1.79
C ASP A 3 -13.91 -22.84 -0.30
N GLN A 4 -12.85 -22.49 0.42
CA GLN A 4 -12.68 -22.79 1.84
C GLN A 4 -12.59 -21.51 2.65
N LEU A 5 -13.23 -21.50 3.82
CA LEU A 5 -13.25 -20.36 4.74
C LEU A 5 -13.06 -20.84 6.18
N GLN A 6 -12.07 -20.31 6.87
CA GLN A 6 -11.86 -20.53 8.30
C GLN A 6 -12.40 -19.34 9.10
N VAL A 7 -13.33 -19.59 10.01
CA VAL A 7 -13.97 -18.54 10.82
C VAL A 7 -13.77 -18.81 12.31
N ARG A 8 -13.45 -17.77 13.07
CA ARG A 8 -13.43 -17.81 14.53
C ARG A 8 -14.84 -17.79 15.11
N ASP A 9 -15.15 -18.77 15.94
CA ASP A 9 -16.39 -18.87 16.70
C ASP A 9 -16.39 -17.85 17.86
N PRO A 10 -17.43 -17.02 18.00
CA PRO A 10 -17.45 -15.94 18.99
C PRO A 10 -17.68 -16.45 20.41
N ASN A 11 -18.27 -17.64 20.58
CA ASN A 11 -18.61 -18.19 21.87
C ASN A 11 -17.47 -19.02 22.45
N THR A 12 -16.76 -19.76 21.60
CA THR A 12 -15.73 -20.72 22.01
C THR A 12 -14.31 -20.27 21.68
N GLY A 13 -14.15 -19.26 20.82
CA GLY A 13 -12.85 -18.82 20.31
C GLY A 13 -12.16 -19.81 19.37
N ARG A 14 -12.78 -20.96 19.08
CA ARG A 14 -12.23 -21.99 18.18
C ARG A 14 -12.42 -21.60 16.72
N THR A 15 -11.56 -22.12 15.85
CA THR A 15 -11.71 -21.98 14.39
C THR A 15 -12.65 -23.06 13.87
N ILE A 16 -13.56 -22.69 12.98
CA ILE A 16 -14.49 -23.57 12.28
C ILE A 16 -14.21 -23.45 10.78
N ASP A 17 -14.09 -24.59 10.11
CA ASP A 17 -13.88 -24.66 8.67
C ASP A 17 -15.22 -24.79 7.94
N TRP A 18 -15.44 -23.91 6.95
CA TRP A 18 -16.58 -23.91 6.05
C TRP A 18 -16.11 -24.17 4.63
N GLU A 19 -16.90 -24.93 3.88
CA GLU A 19 -16.68 -25.24 2.47
C GLU A 19 -17.92 -24.81 1.67
N GLY A 20 -17.72 -24.15 0.53
CA GLY A 20 -18.80 -23.58 -0.25
C GLY A 20 -18.37 -22.71 -1.42
N GLU A 21 -19.21 -21.74 -1.78
CA GLU A 21 -18.94 -20.70 -2.79
C GLU A 21 -18.91 -19.34 -2.10
N ILE A 22 -17.80 -18.60 -2.24
CA ILE A 22 -17.69 -17.24 -1.72
C ILE A 22 -18.56 -16.32 -2.59
N LEU A 23 -19.57 -15.72 -1.96
CA LEU A 23 -20.51 -14.82 -2.63
C LEU A 23 -19.99 -13.38 -2.66
N ASP A 24 -19.35 -12.94 -1.57
CA ASP A 24 -18.82 -11.58 -1.48
C ASP A 24 -17.70 -11.47 -0.44
N ASP A 25 -16.69 -10.64 -0.76
CA ASP A 25 -15.64 -10.21 0.16
C ASP A 25 -15.64 -8.68 0.24
N ARG A 26 -16.11 -8.15 1.37
CA ARG A 26 -16.13 -6.72 1.67
C ARG A 26 -15.43 -6.43 2.99
N ALA A 27 -15.05 -5.18 3.18
CA ALA A 27 -14.39 -4.69 4.39
C ALA A 27 -15.09 -5.11 5.70
N ALA A 28 -16.42 -5.02 5.75
CA ALA A 28 -17.19 -5.30 6.96
C ALA A 28 -17.62 -6.78 7.09
N THR A 29 -17.87 -7.44 5.96
CA THR A 29 -18.54 -8.74 5.94
C THR A 29 -17.99 -9.63 4.85
N PHE A 30 -17.94 -10.92 5.17
CA PHE A 30 -17.63 -11.98 4.23
C PHE A 30 -18.84 -12.89 4.09
N ALA A 31 -19.27 -13.14 2.85
CA ALA A 31 -20.45 -13.93 2.55
C ALA A 31 -20.07 -15.22 1.81
N ILE A 32 -20.60 -16.35 2.26
CA ILE A 32 -20.36 -17.67 1.67
C ILE A 32 -21.65 -18.49 1.63
N LYS A 33 -21.85 -19.23 0.54
CA LYS A 33 -22.89 -20.23 0.39
C LYS A 33 -22.30 -21.61 0.64
N LEU A 34 -22.67 -22.22 1.76
CA LEU A 34 -22.18 -23.55 2.14
C LEU A 34 -22.63 -24.63 1.15
N SER A 35 -21.93 -25.76 1.09
CA SER A 35 -22.28 -26.91 0.22
C SER A 35 -23.72 -27.42 0.39
N GLY A 36 -24.36 -27.19 1.55
CA GLY A 36 -25.77 -27.48 1.82
C GLY A 36 -26.77 -26.43 1.31
N GLY A 37 -26.31 -25.40 0.60
CA GLY A 37 -27.12 -24.30 0.05
C GLY A 37 -27.40 -23.14 1.02
N LEU A 38 -27.03 -23.27 2.29
CA LEU A 38 -27.22 -22.23 3.30
C LEU A 38 -26.21 -21.09 3.09
N GLU A 39 -26.72 -19.87 2.93
CA GLU A 39 -25.90 -18.66 2.90
C GLU A 39 -25.60 -18.17 4.31
N LYS A 40 -24.34 -17.82 4.55
CA LYS A 40 -23.87 -17.22 5.80
C LYS A 40 -23.10 -15.95 5.50
N SER A 41 -23.35 -14.93 6.31
CA SER A 41 -22.54 -13.72 6.37
C SER A 41 -21.85 -13.66 7.73
N VAL A 42 -20.55 -13.38 7.72
CA VAL A 42 -19.73 -13.24 8.94
C VAL A 42 -18.99 -11.90 8.94
N PRO A 43 -18.84 -11.26 10.11
CA PRO A 43 -17.93 -10.12 10.25
C PRO A 43 -16.53 -10.47 9.74
N ARG A 44 -15.90 -9.58 8.96
CA ARG A 44 -14.57 -9.80 8.37
C ARG A 44 -13.50 -10.09 9.44
N GLU A 45 -13.59 -9.44 10.60
CA GLU A 45 -12.72 -9.66 11.77
C GLU A 45 -12.75 -11.08 12.35
N ARG A 46 -13.77 -11.87 12.01
CA ARG A 46 -13.86 -13.28 12.40
C ARG A 46 -13.29 -14.22 11.36
N VAL A 47 -13.01 -13.75 10.14
CA VAL A 47 -12.36 -14.55 9.11
C VAL A 47 -10.88 -14.69 9.46
N VAL A 48 -10.43 -15.93 9.62
CA VAL A 48 -9.03 -16.25 9.93
C VAL A 48 -8.23 -16.43 8.65
N SER A 49 -8.79 -17.16 7.69
CA SER A 49 -8.20 -17.41 6.38
C SER A 49 -9.29 -17.87 5.42
N TRP A 50 -9.02 -17.77 4.12
CA TRP A 50 -9.88 -18.34 3.09
C TRP A 50 -9.05 -18.64 1.83
N SER A 51 -9.58 -19.50 0.98
CA SER A 51 -9.01 -19.80 -0.33
C SER A 51 -10.13 -19.94 -1.35
N ALA A 52 -9.92 -19.36 -2.52
CA ALA A 52 -10.83 -19.47 -3.64
C ALA A 52 -10.13 -20.04 -4.87
N GLU A 53 -10.90 -20.61 -5.77
CA GLU A 53 -10.40 -20.95 -7.10
C GLU A 53 -10.24 -19.69 -7.96
N TRP A 54 -9.02 -19.46 -8.43
CA TRP A 54 -8.66 -18.34 -9.30
C TRP A 54 -8.63 -18.78 -10.76
N THR A 55 -8.93 -17.87 -11.69
CA THR A 55 -8.67 -18.14 -13.11
C THR A 55 -7.17 -18.32 -13.36
N ALA A 56 -6.82 -19.10 -14.37
CA ALA A 56 -5.42 -19.31 -14.77
C ALA A 56 -4.76 -17.96 -15.09
N SER A 57 -5.44 -17.11 -15.86
CA SER A 57 -4.93 -15.79 -16.25
C SER A 57 -4.71 -14.87 -15.04
N PHE A 58 -5.54 -14.94 -13.99
CA PHE A 58 -5.28 -14.16 -12.76
C PHE A 58 -4.03 -14.64 -12.04
N SER A 59 -3.91 -15.97 -11.86
CA SER A 59 -2.74 -16.58 -11.22
C SER A 59 -1.44 -16.31 -11.99
N ASP A 60 -1.50 -16.35 -13.32
CA ASP A 60 -0.37 -16.04 -14.20
C ASP A 60 -0.02 -14.55 -14.15
N GLY A 61 -1.03 -13.68 -14.07
CA GLY A 61 -0.85 -12.24 -13.90
C GLY A 61 -0.11 -11.90 -12.60
N LEU A 62 -0.48 -12.54 -11.49
CA LEU A 62 0.23 -12.40 -10.20
C LEU A 62 1.70 -12.83 -10.33
N ARG A 63 1.96 -13.98 -10.97
CA ARG A 63 3.34 -14.47 -11.19
C ARG A 63 4.15 -13.54 -12.10
N ALA A 64 3.53 -12.91 -13.10
CA ALA A 64 4.19 -11.93 -13.95
C ALA A 64 4.51 -10.65 -13.17
N ALA A 65 3.58 -10.18 -12.33
CA ALA A 65 3.78 -9.02 -11.46
C ALA A 65 4.92 -9.25 -10.45
N ASP A 66 4.99 -10.44 -9.84
CA ASP A 66 6.09 -10.83 -8.93
C ASP A 66 7.46 -10.85 -9.61
N ARG A 67 7.50 -11.08 -10.94
CA ARG A 67 8.72 -11.00 -11.76
C ARG A 67 8.98 -9.60 -12.31
N HIS A 68 8.20 -8.60 -11.88
CA HIS A 68 8.21 -7.24 -12.37
C HIS A 68 7.94 -7.11 -13.88
N ASP A 69 7.28 -8.10 -14.49
CA ASP A 69 6.81 -8.03 -15.88
C ASP A 69 5.39 -7.46 -15.91
N TYR A 70 5.30 -6.15 -15.63
CA TYR A 70 4.02 -5.47 -15.43
C TYR A 70 3.19 -5.38 -16.71
N ASP A 71 3.80 -5.31 -17.89
CA ASP A 71 3.06 -5.30 -19.17
C ASP A 71 2.35 -6.63 -19.41
N THR A 72 3.04 -7.75 -19.17
CA THR A 72 2.45 -9.09 -19.22
C THR A 72 1.38 -9.25 -18.14
N ALA A 73 1.66 -8.81 -16.91
CA ALA A 73 0.70 -8.87 -15.81
C ALA A 73 -0.61 -8.13 -16.13
N ILE A 74 -0.53 -6.89 -16.64
CA ILE A 74 -1.69 -6.08 -17.06
C ILE A 74 -2.50 -6.82 -18.13
N SER A 75 -1.84 -7.42 -19.12
CA SER A 75 -2.52 -8.16 -20.19
C SER A 75 -3.30 -9.36 -19.64
N LEU A 76 -2.66 -10.12 -18.73
CA LEU A 76 -3.27 -11.28 -18.07
C LEU A 76 -4.40 -10.89 -17.12
N PHE A 77 -4.29 -9.77 -16.40
CA PHE A 77 -5.37 -9.27 -15.54
C PHE A 77 -6.58 -8.81 -16.36
N ARG A 78 -6.39 -8.18 -17.53
CA ARG A 78 -7.49 -7.84 -18.44
C ARG A 78 -8.21 -9.09 -18.94
N GLU A 79 -7.46 -10.12 -19.29
CA GLU A 79 -8.03 -11.42 -19.70
C GLU A 79 -8.83 -12.05 -18.56
N ALA A 80 -8.24 -12.10 -17.35
CA ALA A 80 -8.90 -12.62 -16.16
C ALA A 80 -10.21 -11.88 -15.85
N LEU A 81 -10.21 -10.54 -15.98
CA LEU A 81 -11.40 -9.72 -15.75
C LEU A 81 -12.52 -10.02 -16.75
N GLY A 82 -12.18 -10.39 -17.99
CA GLY A 82 -13.15 -10.81 -19.01
C GLY A 82 -13.74 -12.21 -18.79
N GLN A 83 -13.03 -13.07 -18.06
CA GLN A 83 -13.46 -14.43 -17.74
C GLN A 83 -14.25 -14.52 -16.42
N GLU A 84 -13.93 -13.66 -15.45
CA GLU A 84 -14.48 -13.71 -14.11
C GLU A 84 -15.90 -13.12 -14.02
N GLN A 85 -16.80 -13.80 -13.31
CA GLN A 85 -18.18 -13.36 -13.10
C GLN A 85 -18.44 -12.95 -11.64
N ARG A 86 -17.62 -13.42 -10.69
CA ARG A 86 -17.73 -13.10 -9.27
C ARG A 86 -17.24 -11.67 -9.03
N ARG A 87 -18.15 -10.77 -8.68
CA ARG A 87 -17.86 -9.33 -8.47
C ARG A 87 -16.73 -9.09 -7.47
N TRP A 88 -16.63 -9.88 -6.41
CA TRP A 88 -15.58 -9.74 -5.41
C TRP A 88 -14.19 -10.09 -5.96
N VAL A 89 -14.10 -11.11 -6.83
CA VAL A 89 -12.85 -11.44 -7.54
C VAL A 89 -12.50 -10.34 -8.54
N GLN A 90 -13.50 -9.83 -9.28
CA GLN A 90 -13.28 -8.71 -10.20
C GLN A 90 -12.68 -7.49 -9.50
N ARG A 91 -13.16 -7.13 -8.29
CA ARG A 91 -12.55 -6.06 -7.48
C ARG A 91 -11.08 -6.32 -7.18
N ARG A 92 -10.74 -7.56 -6.82
CA ARG A 92 -9.34 -7.94 -6.55
C ARG A 92 -8.48 -7.84 -7.81
N ILE A 93 -8.96 -8.37 -8.94
CA ILE A 93 -8.26 -8.27 -10.24
C ILE A 93 -8.01 -6.81 -10.61
N VAL A 94 -9.03 -5.95 -10.46
CA VAL A 94 -8.93 -4.51 -10.71
C VAL A 94 -7.87 -3.85 -9.83
N ALA A 95 -7.80 -4.20 -8.55
CA ALA A 95 -6.80 -3.64 -7.65
C ALA A 95 -5.37 -4.08 -7.99
N GLU A 96 -5.15 -5.36 -8.29
CA GLU A 96 -3.83 -5.86 -8.73
C GLU A 96 -3.42 -5.25 -10.08
N MET A 97 -4.38 -5.04 -11.00
CA MET A 97 -4.15 -4.34 -12.26
C MET A 97 -3.78 -2.87 -12.05
N ALA A 98 -4.44 -2.17 -11.11
CA ALA A 98 -4.08 -0.81 -10.75
C ALA A 98 -2.65 -0.71 -10.18
N ALA A 99 -2.26 -1.65 -9.32
CA ALA A 99 -0.90 -1.72 -8.80
C ALA A 99 0.12 -1.92 -9.93
N ALA A 100 -0.16 -2.83 -10.88
CA ALA A 100 0.71 -3.05 -12.03
C ALA A 100 0.84 -1.80 -12.92
N TYR A 101 -0.25 -1.06 -13.17
CA TYR A 101 -0.17 0.23 -13.88
C TYR A 101 0.71 1.24 -13.13
N ALA A 102 0.56 1.34 -11.81
CA ALA A 102 1.35 2.25 -10.99
C ALA A 102 2.84 1.92 -11.06
N HIS A 103 3.20 0.63 -10.98
CA HIS A 103 4.58 0.19 -11.13
C HIS A 103 5.16 0.43 -12.53
N ASN A 104 4.31 0.49 -13.54
CA ASN A 104 4.70 0.84 -14.91
C ASN A 104 4.73 2.37 -15.17
N GLY A 105 4.62 3.19 -14.11
CA GLY A 105 4.59 4.65 -14.21
C GLY A 105 3.30 5.24 -14.77
N GLN A 106 2.27 4.42 -15.01
CA GLN A 106 0.98 4.84 -15.56
C GLN A 106 0.03 5.30 -14.44
N ILE A 107 0.42 6.35 -13.71
CA ILE A 107 -0.25 6.79 -12.48
C ILE A 107 -1.72 7.18 -12.71
N GLN A 108 -2.02 7.92 -13.77
CA GLN A 108 -3.39 8.31 -14.09
C GLN A 108 -4.27 7.07 -14.31
N THR A 109 -3.81 6.13 -15.13
CA THR A 109 -4.54 4.88 -15.42
C THR A 109 -4.70 4.01 -14.18
N ALA A 110 -3.67 3.94 -13.32
CA ALA A 110 -3.74 3.26 -12.04
C ALA A 110 -4.82 3.86 -11.13
N ALA A 111 -4.85 5.19 -11.00
CA ALA A 111 -5.84 5.90 -10.19
C ALA A 111 -7.26 5.67 -10.70
N GLU A 112 -7.48 5.76 -12.01
CA GLU A 112 -8.81 5.52 -12.61
C GLU A 112 -9.25 4.06 -12.46
N THR A 113 -8.30 3.12 -12.59
CA THR A 113 -8.57 1.68 -12.43
C THR A 113 -8.98 1.35 -10.99
N ILE A 114 -8.21 1.76 -9.98
CA ILE A 114 -8.50 1.42 -8.59
C ILE A 114 -9.81 2.03 -8.10
N LEU A 115 -10.20 3.19 -8.63
CA LEU A 115 -11.47 3.84 -8.28
C LEU A 115 -12.69 2.98 -8.64
N LEU A 116 -12.59 2.08 -9.63
CA LEU A 116 -13.66 1.11 -9.92
C LEU A 116 -13.91 0.16 -8.74
N ALA A 117 -12.85 -0.26 -8.03
CA ALA A 117 -12.97 -1.09 -6.84
C ALA A 117 -13.36 -0.27 -5.60
N LEU A 118 -12.74 0.89 -5.39
CA LEU A 118 -12.97 1.73 -4.20
C LEU A 118 -14.35 2.39 -4.18
N ASN A 119 -14.95 2.67 -5.35
CA ASN A 119 -16.31 3.18 -5.40
C ASN A 119 -17.35 2.08 -5.07
N ASP A 120 -17.00 0.81 -5.23
CA ASP A 120 -17.86 -0.33 -4.87
C ASP A 120 -17.76 -0.67 -3.37
N ASP A 121 -16.54 -0.62 -2.81
CA ASP A 121 -16.28 -0.82 -1.37
C ASP A 121 -15.20 0.15 -0.87
N PRO A 122 -15.56 1.36 -0.40
CA PRO A 122 -14.59 2.36 0.05
C PRO A 122 -13.79 1.97 1.31
N GLN A 123 -14.26 0.98 2.07
CA GLN A 123 -13.58 0.50 3.27
C GLN A 123 -12.66 -0.71 3.00
N THR A 124 -12.58 -1.16 1.75
CA THR A 124 -11.83 -2.36 1.36
C THR A 124 -10.36 -2.32 1.79
N GLU A 125 -9.77 -3.49 2.02
CA GLU A 125 -8.33 -3.64 2.30
C GLU A 125 -7.43 -3.31 1.09
N LEU A 126 -8.01 -3.09 -0.10
CA LEU A 126 -7.29 -2.84 -1.36
C LEU A 126 -6.68 -1.42 -1.47
N TRP A 127 -6.72 -0.62 -0.41
CA TRP A 127 -6.12 0.71 -0.36
C TRP A 127 -4.59 0.69 -0.46
N ASP A 128 -3.95 -0.42 -0.08
CA ASP A 128 -2.53 -0.67 -0.28
C ASP A 128 -2.11 -0.62 -1.77
N ARG A 129 -3.06 -0.82 -2.69
CA ARG A 129 -2.87 -0.77 -4.15
C ARG A 129 -3.17 0.59 -4.77
N ALA A 130 -3.74 1.52 -4.01
CA ALA A 130 -4.04 2.86 -4.52
C ALA A 130 -2.73 3.65 -4.73
N PRO A 131 -2.56 4.35 -5.87
CA PRO A 131 -1.35 5.11 -6.15
C PRO A 131 -1.38 6.44 -5.39
N LEU A 132 -1.17 6.40 -4.07
CA LEU A 132 -1.05 7.61 -3.25
C LEU A 132 0.39 8.12 -3.28
N ALA A 133 0.56 9.43 -3.48
CA ALA A 133 1.87 10.04 -3.39
C ALA A 133 2.30 10.17 -1.93
N TRP A 134 3.39 9.49 -1.56
CA TRP A 134 3.99 9.56 -0.22
C TRP A 134 5.30 10.34 -0.21
N ARG A 135 5.95 10.46 -1.36
CA ARG A 135 7.19 11.21 -1.58
C ARG A 135 6.87 12.58 -2.19
N ALA A 136 7.86 13.45 -2.32
CA ALA A 136 7.73 14.76 -2.97
C ALA A 136 7.72 14.65 -4.50
N GLU A 137 6.92 13.73 -5.04
CA GLU A 137 6.77 13.52 -6.47
C GLU A 137 5.74 14.49 -7.05
N THR A 138 6.02 14.98 -8.25
CA THR A 138 5.11 15.87 -8.98
C THR A 138 4.36 15.08 -10.04
N ALA A 139 3.04 15.29 -10.11
CA ALA A 139 2.24 14.81 -11.22
C ALA A 139 2.75 15.39 -12.55
N ASP A 140 2.74 14.59 -13.62
CA ASP A 140 2.90 15.11 -14.97
C ASP A 140 1.71 16.01 -15.38
N GLY A 141 1.82 16.74 -16.49
CA GLY A 141 0.79 17.70 -16.90
C GLY A 141 -0.58 17.09 -17.15
N SER A 142 -0.64 15.87 -17.72
CA SER A 142 -1.88 15.13 -17.93
C SER A 142 -2.53 14.74 -16.60
N TRP A 143 -1.76 14.15 -15.70
CA TRP A 143 -2.24 13.71 -14.40
C TRP A 143 -2.62 14.89 -13.52
N GLN A 144 -1.87 15.99 -13.54
CA GLN A 144 -2.20 17.20 -12.79
C GLN A 144 -3.58 17.76 -13.21
N THR A 145 -3.85 17.81 -14.51
CA THR A 145 -5.14 18.26 -15.05
C THR A 145 -6.27 17.35 -14.60
N ARG A 146 -6.07 16.03 -14.72
CA ARG A 146 -7.07 15.03 -14.32
C ARG A 146 -7.32 15.02 -12.81
N ALA A 147 -6.27 15.05 -12.00
CA ALA A 147 -6.35 15.13 -10.54
C ALA A 147 -7.12 16.38 -10.10
N SER A 148 -6.92 17.51 -10.77
CA SER A 148 -7.67 18.75 -10.47
C SER A 148 -9.18 18.59 -10.68
N GLN A 149 -9.59 17.83 -11.70
CA GLN A 149 -11.01 17.49 -11.91
C GLN A 149 -11.53 16.54 -10.82
N LEU A 150 -10.73 15.56 -10.40
CA LEU A 150 -11.08 14.59 -9.37
C LEU A 150 -11.21 15.21 -7.95
N LEU A 151 -10.76 16.45 -7.75
CA LEU A 151 -10.96 17.20 -6.50
C LEU A 151 -12.36 17.80 -6.34
N ALA A 152 -13.16 17.85 -7.40
CA ALA A 152 -14.49 18.45 -7.36
C ALA A 152 -15.37 17.78 -6.28
N ARG A 153 -16.25 18.56 -5.65
CA ARG A 153 -17.03 18.11 -4.48
C ARG A 153 -18.04 17.00 -4.79
N ASP A 154 -18.46 16.89 -6.04
CA ASP A 154 -19.35 15.86 -6.55
C ASP A 154 -18.63 14.51 -6.79
N GLN A 155 -17.30 14.49 -6.68
CA GLN A 155 -16.50 13.27 -6.78
C GLN A 155 -16.49 12.49 -5.46
N THR A 156 -16.20 11.19 -5.55
CA THR A 156 -16.15 10.32 -4.37
C THR A 156 -14.99 10.71 -3.44
N PRO A 157 -15.11 10.47 -2.12
CA PRO A 157 -14.03 10.73 -1.18
C PRO A 157 -12.72 10.05 -1.57
N ALA A 158 -12.80 8.85 -2.16
CA ALA A 158 -11.65 8.11 -2.67
C ALA A 158 -10.93 8.84 -3.82
N ALA A 159 -11.69 9.32 -4.81
CA ALA A 159 -11.15 10.09 -5.92
C ALA A 159 -10.47 11.38 -5.45
N ARG A 160 -11.14 12.11 -4.55
CA ARG A 160 -10.61 13.34 -3.96
C ARG A 160 -9.34 13.10 -3.17
N LEU A 161 -9.27 12.01 -2.39
CA LEU A 161 -8.08 11.63 -1.63
C LEU A 161 -6.88 11.31 -2.53
N ILE A 162 -7.08 10.48 -3.55
CA ILE A 162 -6.01 10.12 -4.49
C ILE A 162 -5.48 11.38 -5.18
N ALA A 163 -6.36 12.21 -5.72
CA ALA A 163 -5.99 13.46 -6.37
C ALA A 163 -5.26 14.43 -5.42
N ALA A 164 -5.77 14.61 -4.20
CA ALA A 164 -5.16 15.48 -3.20
C ALA A 164 -3.75 15.02 -2.82
N SER A 165 -3.50 13.70 -2.74
CA SER A 165 -2.16 13.18 -2.43
C SER A 165 -1.11 13.66 -3.44
N TRP A 166 -1.42 13.65 -4.73
CA TRP A 166 -0.50 14.08 -5.80
C TRP A 166 -0.35 15.59 -5.89
N LEU A 167 -1.45 16.34 -5.71
CA LEU A 167 -1.43 17.79 -5.82
C LEU A 167 -0.82 18.49 -4.60
N LEU A 168 -0.65 17.78 -3.48
CA LEU A 168 -0.07 18.33 -2.25
C LEU A 168 1.38 18.81 -2.41
N ALA A 169 2.17 18.17 -3.28
CA ALA A 169 3.55 18.55 -3.54
C ALA A 169 3.69 19.72 -4.53
N GLY A 170 2.59 20.15 -5.16
CA GLY A 170 2.58 21.17 -6.20
C GLY A 170 2.35 22.60 -5.71
N ARG A 171 2.17 23.51 -6.67
CA ARG A 171 1.88 24.94 -6.44
C ARG A 171 0.55 25.17 -5.72
N ASP A 172 -0.39 24.24 -5.90
CA ASP A 172 -1.74 24.34 -5.36
C ASP A 172 -1.86 23.85 -3.90
N ARG A 173 -0.75 23.54 -3.23
CA ARG A 173 -0.73 23.01 -1.84
C ARG A 173 -1.70 23.72 -0.89
N ALA A 174 -1.80 25.05 -0.95
CA ALA A 174 -2.69 25.83 -0.09
C ALA A 174 -4.18 25.51 -0.29
N SER A 175 -4.61 25.17 -1.51
CA SER A 175 -6.00 24.79 -1.81
C SER A 175 -6.28 23.30 -1.52
N ILE A 176 -5.24 22.46 -1.49
CA ILE A 176 -5.36 21.03 -1.17
C ILE A 176 -5.52 20.77 0.33
N LEU A 177 -4.87 21.56 1.19
CA LEU A 177 -4.92 21.36 2.64
C LEU A 177 -6.35 21.36 3.22
N PRO A 178 -7.26 22.28 2.86
CA PRO A 178 -8.67 22.20 3.29
C PRO A 178 -9.36 20.90 2.86
N VAL A 179 -9.09 20.39 1.66
CA VAL A 179 -9.69 19.13 1.17
C VAL A 179 -9.22 17.95 2.02
N LEU A 180 -7.93 17.85 2.32
CA LEU A 180 -7.41 16.77 3.17
C LEU A 180 -7.94 16.85 4.61
N ARG A 181 -8.12 18.06 5.17
CA ARG A 181 -8.74 18.24 6.50
C ARG A 181 -10.21 17.87 6.54
N GLU A 182 -10.94 18.13 5.45
CA GLU A 182 -12.33 17.66 5.30
C GLU A 182 -12.37 16.12 5.26
N LEU A 183 -11.53 15.51 4.42
CA LEU A 183 -11.46 14.06 4.27
C LEU A 183 -10.99 13.35 5.54
N SER A 184 -10.10 13.96 6.34
CA SER A 184 -9.67 13.41 7.63
C SER A 184 -10.78 13.34 8.67
N GLN A 185 -11.92 14.00 8.43
CA GLN A 185 -13.12 13.94 9.27
C GLN A 185 -14.19 12.99 8.70
N SER A 186 -13.85 12.22 7.65
CA SER A 186 -14.77 11.25 7.06
C SER A 186 -15.21 10.19 8.07
N LYS A 187 -16.44 9.70 7.94
CA LYS A 187 -16.94 8.53 8.69
C LYS A 187 -16.28 7.23 8.22
N GLU A 188 -15.71 7.25 7.02
CA GLU A 188 -14.94 6.17 6.44
C GLU A 188 -13.53 6.13 7.04
N VAL A 189 -13.26 5.15 7.89
CA VAL A 189 -12.01 5.06 8.68
C VAL A 189 -10.78 5.06 7.79
N MET A 190 -10.82 4.32 6.68
CA MET A 190 -9.74 4.27 5.68
C MET A 190 -9.44 5.65 5.09
N ILE A 191 -10.45 6.35 4.57
CA ILE A 191 -10.31 7.69 4.00
C ILE A 191 -9.77 8.67 5.06
N ALA A 192 -10.36 8.66 6.25
CA ALA A 192 -9.98 9.56 7.33
C ALA A 192 -8.51 9.37 7.73
N SER A 193 -8.09 8.11 7.91
CA SER A 193 -6.73 7.75 8.32
C SER A 193 -5.70 8.09 7.24
N LEU A 194 -5.98 7.79 5.96
CA LEU A 194 -5.10 8.14 4.85
C LEU A 194 -4.99 9.65 4.68
N ALA A 195 -6.10 10.39 4.73
CA ALA A 195 -6.10 11.85 4.63
C ALA A 195 -5.32 12.49 5.78
N GLN A 196 -5.50 12.00 7.01
CA GLN A 196 -4.73 12.45 8.18
C GLN A 196 -3.23 12.20 8.00
N THR A 197 -2.86 11.03 7.48
CA THR A 197 -1.45 10.69 7.22
C THR A 197 -0.87 11.53 6.07
N GLN A 198 -1.68 11.88 5.07
CA GLN A 198 -1.27 12.80 4.00
C GLN A 198 -1.02 14.22 4.54
N LEU A 199 -1.76 14.68 5.54
CA LEU A 199 -1.46 15.94 6.24
C LEU A 199 -0.10 15.90 6.96
N TRP A 200 0.36 14.75 7.44
CA TRP A 200 1.68 14.67 8.08
C TRP A 200 2.82 15.04 7.14
N ARG A 201 2.68 14.82 5.82
CA ARG A 201 3.68 15.21 4.80
C ARG A 201 4.04 16.69 4.87
N VAL A 202 3.09 17.54 5.24
CA VAL A 202 3.35 18.98 5.35
C VAL A 202 4.00 19.38 6.68
N GLU A 203 3.92 18.51 7.69
CA GLU A 203 4.43 18.73 9.04
C GLU A 203 5.83 18.14 9.26
N VAL A 204 6.31 17.22 8.42
CA VAL A 204 7.61 16.52 8.58
C VAL A 204 8.77 17.48 8.91
N VAL A 205 8.83 18.63 8.23
CA VAL A 205 9.89 19.63 8.40
C VAL A 205 9.88 20.33 9.76
N THR A 206 8.72 20.42 10.41
CA THR A 206 8.53 21.11 11.70
C THR A 206 8.25 20.15 12.86
N ALA A 207 7.91 18.89 12.59
CA ALA A 207 7.48 17.90 13.57
C ALA A 207 8.57 17.56 14.59
N ASP A 208 8.35 17.84 15.86
CA ASP A 208 9.29 17.56 16.96
C ASP A 208 9.21 16.12 17.49
N ALA A 209 9.98 15.82 18.53
CA ALA A 209 10.00 14.49 19.16
C ALA A 209 8.65 14.09 19.77
N ASN A 210 7.86 15.05 20.26
CA ASN A 210 6.52 14.79 20.79
C ASN A 210 5.55 14.43 19.67
N THR A 211 5.65 15.13 18.54
CA THR A 211 4.90 14.84 17.31
C THR A 211 5.23 13.45 16.78
N ALA A 212 6.52 13.10 16.72
CA ALA A 212 6.97 11.76 16.31
C ALA A 212 6.39 10.65 17.21
N ARG A 213 6.40 10.84 18.53
CA ARG A 213 5.81 9.89 19.49
C ARG A 213 4.30 9.73 19.26
N ARG A 214 3.59 10.84 19.11
CA ARG A 214 2.15 10.84 18.83
C ARG A 214 1.82 10.11 17.53
N TRP A 215 2.55 10.37 16.44
CA TRP A 215 2.35 9.66 15.17
C TRP A 215 2.61 8.16 15.29
N SER A 216 3.63 7.76 16.06
CA SER A 216 3.88 6.34 16.35
C SER A 216 2.68 5.68 17.04
N GLU A 217 2.09 6.33 18.05
CA GLU A 217 0.90 5.81 18.75
C GLU A 217 -0.35 5.81 17.87
N GLU A 218 -0.55 6.83 17.04
CA GLU A 218 -1.63 6.89 16.05
C GLU A 218 -1.51 5.74 15.03
N LEU A 219 -0.31 5.47 14.49
CA LEU A 219 -0.09 4.40 13.52
C LEU A 219 -0.43 3.00 14.05
N THR A 220 -0.20 2.74 15.34
CA THR A 220 -0.57 1.44 15.93
C THR A 220 -2.08 1.18 15.95
N ARG A 221 -2.88 2.25 15.92
CA ARG A 221 -4.35 2.20 15.94
C ARG A 221 -4.97 2.30 14.55
N MET A 222 -4.22 2.74 13.54
CA MET A 222 -4.68 2.82 12.16
C MET A 222 -4.81 1.42 11.52
N PRO A 223 -5.68 1.26 10.51
CA PRO A 223 -5.73 0.04 9.70
C PRO A 223 -4.38 -0.28 9.04
N PRO A 224 -3.98 -1.56 8.90
CA PRO A 224 -2.69 -1.96 8.35
C PRO A 224 -2.31 -1.31 7.02
N GLU A 225 -3.28 -1.12 6.13
CA GLU A 225 -3.14 -0.63 4.76
C GLU A 225 -2.70 0.86 4.73
N VAL A 226 -2.95 1.60 5.81
CA VAL A 226 -2.57 3.02 5.96
C VAL A 226 -1.14 3.17 6.46
N ARG A 227 -0.69 2.21 7.27
CA ARG A 227 0.56 2.31 8.04
C ARG A 227 1.83 2.48 7.21
N PRO A 228 2.00 1.91 6.00
CA PRO A 228 3.23 2.04 5.23
C PRO A 228 3.61 3.51 4.98
N GLY A 229 2.64 4.31 4.53
CA GLY A 229 2.84 5.73 4.28
C GLY A 229 3.19 6.50 5.55
N GLY A 230 2.51 6.20 6.66
CA GLY A 230 2.79 6.84 7.93
C GLY A 230 4.13 6.45 8.55
N TYR A 231 4.52 5.17 8.47
CA TYR A 231 5.87 4.74 8.87
C TYR A 231 6.94 5.43 8.03
N PHE A 232 6.70 5.61 6.73
CA PHE A 232 7.65 6.30 5.87
C PHE A 232 7.89 7.74 6.35
N LEU A 233 6.83 8.48 6.69
CA LEU A 233 6.91 9.85 7.20
C LEU A 233 7.47 9.93 8.61
N LEU A 234 7.11 8.99 9.50
CA LEU A 234 7.66 8.92 10.84
C LEU A 234 9.19 8.70 10.81
N GLY A 235 9.66 7.80 9.93
CA GLY A 235 11.09 7.58 9.74
C GLY A 235 11.82 8.86 9.27
N GLN A 236 11.21 9.66 8.38
CA GLN A 236 11.78 10.94 7.96
C GLN A 236 11.94 11.92 9.13
N VAL A 237 10.91 12.01 9.98
CA VAL A 237 10.97 12.86 11.18
C VAL A 237 12.05 12.38 12.14
N GLN A 238 12.13 11.08 12.42
CA GLN A 238 13.13 10.50 13.31
C GLN A 238 14.56 10.73 12.78
N ALA A 239 14.80 10.51 11.49
CA ALA A 239 16.11 10.75 10.88
C ALA A 239 16.51 12.23 10.95
N ARG A 240 15.57 13.15 10.70
CA ARG A 240 15.81 14.60 10.85
C ARG A 240 16.19 14.98 12.28
N LEU A 241 15.56 14.35 13.26
CA LEU A 241 15.86 14.52 14.70
C LEU A 241 17.11 13.76 15.16
N GLN A 242 17.86 13.13 14.25
CA GLN A 242 19.06 12.32 14.52
C GLN A 242 18.78 11.07 15.38
N ASP A 243 17.52 10.62 15.46
CA ASP A 243 17.16 9.32 16.02
C ASP A 243 17.39 8.22 14.97
N HIS A 244 18.67 7.97 14.64
CA HIS A 244 19.06 7.00 13.62
C HIS A 244 18.55 5.59 13.92
N ARG A 245 18.50 5.22 15.22
CA ARG A 245 18.00 3.91 15.65
C ARG A 245 16.49 3.81 15.46
N GLY A 246 15.73 4.81 15.89
CA GLY A 246 14.29 4.83 15.68
C GLY A 246 13.93 4.86 14.19
N ALA A 247 14.62 5.69 13.40
CA ALA A 247 14.40 5.80 11.97
C ALA A 247 14.68 4.50 11.21
N SER A 248 15.82 3.84 11.47
CA SER A 248 16.14 2.54 10.84
C SER A 248 15.10 1.47 11.16
N LEU A 249 14.68 1.34 12.44
CA LEU A 249 13.65 0.39 12.84
C LEU A 249 12.29 0.69 12.20
N THR A 250 11.88 1.96 12.17
CA THR A 250 10.61 2.37 11.59
C THR A 250 10.55 2.08 10.10
N TRP A 251 11.59 2.47 9.33
CA TRP A 251 11.62 2.23 7.90
C TRP A 251 11.77 0.75 7.55
N SER A 252 12.53 -0.05 8.32
CA SER A 252 12.68 -1.49 8.08
C SER A 252 11.35 -2.26 8.16
N ARG A 253 10.35 -1.75 8.90
CA ARG A 253 9.02 -2.37 8.95
C ARG A 253 8.34 -2.43 7.58
N ILE A 254 8.60 -1.47 6.71
CA ILE A 254 7.93 -1.37 5.41
C ILE A 254 8.31 -2.54 4.48
N PRO A 255 9.58 -2.79 4.14
CA PRO A 255 9.94 -3.94 3.32
C PRO A 255 9.66 -5.29 4.00
N MET A 256 9.60 -5.35 5.34
CA MET A 256 9.32 -6.60 6.06
C MET A 256 7.83 -6.96 6.14
N LEU A 257 6.95 -5.97 6.33
CA LEU A 257 5.53 -6.19 6.57
C LEU A 257 4.65 -5.78 5.36
N TYR A 258 5.18 -4.94 4.49
CA TYR A 258 4.44 -4.27 3.41
C TYR A 258 5.25 -4.31 2.10
N ALA A 259 5.93 -5.42 1.83
CA ALA A 259 6.81 -5.60 0.67
C ALA A 259 6.13 -5.33 -0.68
N HIS A 260 4.81 -5.50 -0.75
CA HIS A 260 3.98 -5.25 -1.94
C HIS A 260 3.76 -3.75 -2.24
N VAL A 261 4.04 -2.85 -1.28
CA VAL A 261 3.93 -1.40 -1.49
C VAL A 261 5.21 -0.88 -2.15
N VAL A 262 5.42 -1.25 -3.42
CA VAL A 262 6.70 -1.09 -4.14
C VAL A 262 7.22 0.35 -4.22
N PRO A 263 6.41 1.44 -4.25
CA PRO A 263 7.00 2.77 -4.20
C PRO A 263 7.69 3.10 -2.86
N LEU A 264 7.30 2.41 -1.77
CA LEU A 264 7.79 2.67 -0.41
C LEU A 264 8.78 1.64 0.09
N ALA A 265 8.61 0.36 -0.23
CA ALA A 265 9.47 -0.71 0.28
C ALA A 265 10.97 -0.52 -0.06
N PRO A 266 11.40 -0.38 -1.32
CA PRO A 266 12.79 -0.11 -1.66
C PRO A 266 13.30 1.25 -1.13
N ALA A 267 12.49 2.31 -1.22
CA ALA A 267 12.85 3.64 -0.72
C ALA A 267 13.13 3.64 0.80
N SER A 268 12.28 2.96 1.56
CA SER A 268 12.46 2.82 3.01
C SER A 268 13.61 1.87 3.37
N ALA A 269 13.84 0.80 2.61
CA ALA A 269 14.98 -0.09 2.83
C ALA A 269 16.31 0.66 2.67
N ILE A 270 16.46 1.48 1.63
CA ILE A 270 17.65 2.35 1.47
C ILE A 270 17.75 3.34 2.63
N ALA A 271 16.68 4.07 2.93
CA ALA A 271 16.69 5.06 4.00
C ALA A 271 17.08 4.43 5.35
N ALA A 272 16.58 3.23 5.66
CA ALA A 272 16.98 2.47 6.84
C ALA A 272 18.45 2.06 6.83
N ALA A 273 18.96 1.56 5.69
CA ALA A 273 20.35 1.16 5.53
C ALA A 273 21.32 2.33 5.72
N GLU A 274 20.97 3.52 5.25
CA GLU A 274 21.74 4.75 5.48
C GLU A 274 21.84 5.07 6.98
N GLN A 275 20.73 4.99 7.72
CA GLN A 275 20.75 5.23 9.17
C GLN A 275 21.58 4.18 9.91
N LEU A 276 21.53 2.91 9.49
CA LEU A 276 22.36 1.84 10.04
C LEU A 276 23.85 2.08 9.77
N THR A 277 24.20 2.64 8.61
CA THR A 277 25.57 3.06 8.29
C THR A 277 26.05 4.18 9.23
N GLN A 278 25.18 5.16 9.56
CA GLN A 278 25.50 6.17 10.58
C GLN A 278 25.75 5.56 11.96
N LEU A 279 25.06 4.45 12.28
CA LEU A 279 25.26 3.67 13.50
C LEU A 279 26.44 2.67 13.43
N ARG A 280 27.18 2.63 12.30
CA ARG A 280 28.27 1.67 12.03
C ARG A 280 27.82 0.20 12.05
N GLN A 281 26.56 -0.05 11.73
CA GLN A 281 25.97 -1.39 11.59
C GLN A 281 26.02 -1.84 10.13
N ASP A 282 27.22 -1.88 9.55
CA ASP A 282 27.44 -2.07 8.11
C ASP A 282 26.91 -3.41 7.58
N ASN A 283 26.89 -4.46 8.41
CA ASN A 283 26.33 -5.77 8.04
C ASN A 283 24.80 -5.70 7.86
N ASP A 284 24.12 -5.01 8.78
CA ASP A 284 22.66 -4.86 8.72
C ASP A 284 22.27 -3.94 7.56
N ALA A 285 23.04 -2.86 7.35
CA ALA A 285 22.87 -1.97 6.18
C ALA A 285 23.05 -2.73 4.86
N ARG A 286 24.09 -3.58 4.76
CA ARG A 286 24.33 -4.43 3.60
C ARG A 286 23.15 -5.35 3.30
N MET A 287 22.56 -6.00 4.31
CA MET A 287 21.40 -6.87 4.12
C MET A 287 20.22 -6.13 3.47
N LEU A 288 19.96 -4.89 3.89
CA LEU A 288 18.89 -4.07 3.30
C LEU A 288 19.21 -3.64 1.87
N TYR A 289 20.45 -3.27 1.56
CA TYR A 289 20.84 -2.97 0.19
C TYR A 289 20.75 -4.21 -0.73
N GLU A 290 21.15 -5.39 -0.24
CA GLU A 290 21.00 -6.66 -0.98
C GLU A 290 19.53 -6.98 -1.25
N LEU A 291 18.66 -6.75 -0.27
CA LEU A 291 17.21 -6.89 -0.45
C LEU A 291 16.70 -5.99 -1.57
N VAL A 292 17.13 -4.72 -1.63
CA VAL A 292 16.71 -3.80 -2.71
C VAL A 292 17.17 -4.30 -4.08
N VAL A 293 18.44 -4.69 -4.23
CA VAL A 293 18.98 -5.18 -5.50
C VAL A 293 18.30 -6.48 -5.95
N ARG A 294 18.01 -7.38 -5.02
CA ARG A 294 17.42 -8.70 -5.31
C ARG A 294 15.93 -8.62 -5.61
N ASP A 295 15.17 -7.94 -4.75
CA ASP A 295 13.70 -8.00 -4.74
C ASP A 295 13.06 -6.80 -5.46
N TYR A 296 13.82 -5.75 -5.76
CA TYR A 296 13.35 -4.55 -6.46
C TYR A 296 14.31 -4.08 -7.57
N PRO A 297 14.80 -4.97 -8.45
CA PRO A 297 15.87 -4.65 -9.42
C PRO A 297 15.50 -3.56 -10.44
N LYS A 298 14.21 -3.30 -10.66
CA LYS A 298 13.71 -2.27 -11.58
C LYS A 298 13.39 -0.93 -10.89
N SER A 299 13.49 -0.85 -9.57
CA SER A 299 13.22 0.40 -8.86
C SER A 299 14.39 1.39 -9.02
N PRO A 300 14.15 2.71 -8.95
CA PRO A 300 15.22 3.71 -9.04
C PRO A 300 16.26 3.54 -7.91
N GLU A 301 15.86 3.02 -6.76
CA GLU A 301 16.72 2.73 -5.62
C GLU A 301 17.73 1.59 -5.88
N ALA A 302 17.47 0.66 -6.79
CA ALA A 302 18.35 -0.49 -7.03
C ALA A 302 19.78 -0.08 -7.44
N ALA A 303 19.91 0.96 -8.27
CA ALA A 303 21.21 1.48 -8.69
C ALA A 303 22.00 2.08 -7.52
N GLU A 304 21.32 2.82 -6.64
CA GLU A 304 21.91 3.39 -5.44
C GLU A 304 22.34 2.30 -4.45
N ALA A 305 21.47 1.32 -4.18
CA ALA A 305 21.80 0.19 -3.32
C ALA A 305 23.04 -0.56 -3.82
N GLN A 306 23.14 -0.80 -5.13
CA GLN A 306 24.31 -1.46 -5.73
C GLN A 306 25.60 -0.65 -5.55
N GLN A 307 25.52 0.69 -5.67
CA GLN A 307 26.65 1.57 -5.43
C GLN A 307 27.11 1.50 -3.95
N GLN A 308 26.18 1.51 -3.01
CA GLN A 308 26.51 1.45 -1.57
C GLN A 308 27.11 0.09 -1.17
N LEU A 309 26.59 -1.02 -1.72
CA LEU A 309 27.19 -2.36 -1.52
C LEU A 309 28.65 -2.42 -1.95
N ASN A 310 28.97 -1.80 -3.09
CA ASN A 310 30.34 -1.74 -3.58
C ASN A 310 31.24 -0.90 -2.66
N ALA A 311 30.72 0.19 -2.09
CA ALA A 311 31.45 1.03 -1.14
C ALA A 311 31.76 0.28 0.17
N ILE A 312 30.77 -0.37 0.78
CA ILE A 312 30.93 -1.16 2.02
C ILE A 312 31.94 -2.30 1.82
N THR A 313 31.86 -3.00 0.67
CA THR A 313 32.77 -4.11 0.37
C THR A 313 34.23 -3.64 0.25
N LYS A 314 34.47 -2.52 -0.43
CA LYS A 314 35.83 -1.94 -0.58
C LYS A 314 36.44 -1.52 0.77
N GLN A 315 35.63 -0.96 1.67
CA GLN A 315 36.09 -0.56 3.00
C GLN A 315 36.54 -1.74 3.86
N ARG A 316 35.92 -2.92 3.70
CA ARG A 316 36.35 -4.16 4.37
C ARG A 316 37.66 -4.71 3.83
N THR A 317 37.90 -4.65 2.52
CA THR A 317 39.15 -5.14 1.92
C THR A 317 40.37 -4.26 2.21
N ALA A 318 40.15 -3.01 2.66
CA ALA A 318 41.21 -2.07 3.00
C ALA A 318 41.60 -2.08 4.49
N ARG A 319 40.92 -2.85 5.33
CA ARG A 319 41.21 -3.05 6.76
C ARG A 319 41.83 -4.42 6.99
#